data_AF-A0A1F9BL95-F1
#
_entry.id   AF-A0A1F9BL95-F1
#
_cell.length_a   1.000
_cell.length_b   1.000
_cell.length_c   1.000
_cell.angle_alpha   90.00
_cell.angle_beta   90.00
_cell.angle_gamma   90.00
#
_symmetry.space_group_name_H-M   'P 1'
#
loop_
_entity.id
_entity.type
_entity.pdbx_description
1 polymer ?
#
loop_
_entity_poly.entity_id
_entity_poly.type
_entity_poly.pdbx_seq_one_letter_code
_entity_poly.pdbx_strand_id
1 'polypeptide(L)'
;MKDKKSSNATAVQLEQARELMHQGHSREALIMAMNALLQALNTLRGTLLSLQSGLSEVQELFPRTPAPAPVKVAAVPRLELMKKPRVLH
;
A
#
# COMPACT_ATOMS: atom_id res chain seq x y z
N MET A 1 8.79 21.40 -6.49
CA MET A 1 7.46 21.33 -7.14
C MET A 1 7.61 20.75 -8.55
N LYS A 2 7.75 19.43 -8.76
CA LYS A 2 7.83 18.84 -10.12
C LYS A 2 6.84 17.68 -10.36
N ASP A 3 6.17 17.18 -9.32
CA ASP A 3 5.48 15.88 -9.40
C ASP A 3 4.01 15.96 -9.81
N LYS A 4 3.41 17.16 -9.85
CA LYS A 4 2.00 17.33 -10.29
C LYS A 4 1.81 17.25 -11.81
N LYS A 5 2.87 17.27 -12.61
CA LYS A 5 2.76 17.27 -14.08
C LYS A 5 2.55 15.88 -14.68
N SER A 6 3.04 14.81 -14.04
CA SER A 6 3.00 13.45 -14.64
C SER A 6 1.60 12.83 -14.60
N SER A 7 0.89 12.97 -13.47
CA SER A 7 -0.46 12.38 -13.30
C SER A 7 -1.48 12.96 -14.30
N ASN A 8 -1.44 14.27 -14.54
CA ASN A 8 -2.34 14.91 -15.49
C ASN A 8 -2.02 14.52 -16.95
N ALA A 9 -0.74 14.33 -17.28
CA ALA A 9 -0.34 13.95 -18.63
C ALA A 9 -0.84 12.55 -19.01
N THR A 10 -0.79 11.60 -18.07
CA THR A 10 -1.28 10.24 -18.31
C THR A 10 -2.81 10.19 -18.45
N ALA A 11 -3.53 10.99 -17.65
CA ALA A 11 -4.98 11.10 -17.75
C ALA A 11 -5.43 11.66 -19.12
N VAL A 12 -4.73 12.69 -19.61
CA VAL A 12 -4.99 13.27 -20.95
C VAL A 12 -4.74 12.26 -22.07
N GLN A 13 -3.66 11.47 -21.97
CA GLN A 13 -3.36 10.43 -22.98
C GLN A 13 -4.39 9.29 -23.01
N LEU A 14 -4.93 8.91 -21.85
CA LEU A 14 -5.99 7.91 -21.78
C LEU A 14 -7.30 8.42 -22.37
N GLU A 15 -7.61 9.71 -22.20
CA GLU A 15 -8.79 10.32 -22.80
C GLU A 15 -8.66 10.42 -24.33
N GLN A 16 -7.49 10.81 -24.84
CA GLN A 16 -7.19 10.77 -26.28
C GLN A 16 -7.26 9.36 -26.86
N ALA A 17 -6.80 8.35 -26.11
CA ALA A 17 -6.94 6.96 -26.53
C ALA A 17 -8.42 6.55 -26.64
N ARG A 18 -9.29 7.03 -25.75
CA ARG A 18 -10.73 6.78 -25.84
C ARG A 18 -11.36 7.45 -27.06
N GLU A 19 -10.98 8.70 -27.34
CA GLU A 19 -11.46 9.39 -28.56
C GLU A 19 -11.06 8.63 -29.83
N LEU A 20 -9.81 8.17 -29.92
CA LEU A 20 -9.35 7.35 -31.04
C LEU A 20 -10.12 6.02 -31.15
N MET A 21 -10.48 5.42 -30.02
CA MET A 21 -11.29 4.21 -29.99
C MET A 21 -12.71 4.47 -30.52
N HIS A 22 -13.32 5.60 -30.15
CA HIS A 22 -14.63 6.03 -30.66
C HIS A 22 -14.61 6.36 -32.15
N GLN A 23 -13.47 6.79 -32.68
CA GLN A 23 -13.26 7.07 -34.11
C GLN A 23 -12.95 5.81 -34.93
N GLY A 24 -12.88 4.63 -34.30
CA GLY A 24 -12.59 3.36 -34.98
C GLY A 24 -11.10 3.05 -35.14
N HIS A 25 -10.21 3.93 -34.68
CA HIS A 25 -8.75 3.74 -34.66
C HIS A 25 -8.31 2.87 -33.46
N SER A 26 -8.92 1.70 -33.34
CA SER A 26 -8.84 0.83 -32.16
C SER A 26 -7.41 0.33 -31.86
N ARG A 27 -6.58 0.09 -32.88
CA ARG A 27 -5.17 -0.30 -32.69
C ARG A 27 -4.32 0.83 -32.11
N GLU A 28 -4.47 2.05 -32.63
CA GLU A 28 -3.69 3.21 -32.19
C GLU A 28 -4.12 3.65 -30.79
N ALA A 29 -5.43 3.64 -30.53
CA ALA A 29 -5.99 3.82 -29.20
C ALA A 29 -5.38 2.86 -28.17
N LEU A 30 -5.30 1.57 -28.50
CA LEU A 30 -4.75 0.57 -27.58
C LEU A 30 -3.27 0.82 -27.29
N ILE A 31 -2.46 1.09 -28.33
CA ILE A 31 -1.03 1.40 -28.17
C ILE A 31 -0.85 2.65 -27.29
N MET A 32 -1.63 3.70 -27.54
CA MET A 32 -1.59 4.93 -26.75
C MET A 32 -1.95 4.68 -25.28
N ALA A 33 -3.04 3.94 -25.03
CA ALA A 33 -3.46 3.59 -23.68
C ALA A 33 -2.41 2.74 -22.95
N MET A 34 -1.80 1.77 -23.63
CA MET A 34 -0.74 0.93 -23.05
C MET A 34 0.49 1.76 -22.67
N ASN A 35 0.92 2.68 -23.54
CA ASN A 35 2.05 3.56 -23.26
C ASN A 35 1.78 4.48 -22.07
N ALA A 36 0.56 5.03 -21.98
CA ALA A 36 0.13 5.84 -20.86
C ALA A 36 0.18 5.02 -19.54
N LEU A 37 -0.34 3.79 -19.56
CA LEU A 37 -0.30 2.91 -18.38
C LEU A 37 1.13 2.54 -17.96
N LEU A 38 2.02 2.24 -18.91
CA LEU A 38 3.44 1.98 -18.61
C LEU A 38 4.10 3.19 -17.96
N GLN A 39 3.79 4.41 -18.42
CA GLN A 39 4.33 5.63 -17.82
C GLN A 39 3.80 5.84 -16.39
N ALA A 40 2.51 5.58 -16.14
CA ALA A 40 1.95 5.63 -14.79
C ALA A 40 2.63 4.61 -13.86
N LEU A 41 2.83 3.37 -14.31
CA LEU A 41 3.48 2.33 -13.52
C LEU A 41 4.93 2.70 -13.18
N ASN A 42 5.67 3.23 -14.14
CA ASN A 42 7.05 3.69 -13.91
C ASN A 42 7.09 4.87 -12.92
N THR A 43 6.14 5.80 -13.02
CA THR A 43 6.02 6.91 -12.07
C THR A 43 5.71 6.40 -10.67
N LEU A 44 4.74 5.49 -10.54
CA LEU A 44 4.37 4.90 -9.26
C LEU A 44 5.56 4.17 -8.62
N ARG A 45 6.27 3.35 -9.42
CA ARG A 45 7.50 2.69 -8.96
C ARG A 45 8.55 3.68 -8.48
N GLY A 46 8.79 4.76 -9.23
CA GLY A 46 9.72 5.82 -8.84
C GLY A 46 9.32 6.45 -7.51
N THR A 47 8.05 6.83 -7.36
CA THR A 47 7.55 7.43 -6.12
C THR A 47 7.64 6.49 -4.92
N LEU A 48 7.38 5.19 -5.11
CA LEU A 48 7.52 4.18 -4.05
C LEU A 48 8.97 4.02 -3.61
N LEU A 49 9.92 4.00 -4.57
CA LEU A 49 11.34 3.94 -4.25
C LEU A 49 11.81 5.20 -3.50
N SER A 50 11.35 6.38 -3.92
CA SER A 50 11.65 7.64 -3.21
C SER A 50 11.04 7.69 -1.80
N LEU A 51 9.84 7.12 -1.62
CA LEU A 51 9.23 7.01 -0.30
C LEU A 51 10.00 6.03 0.58
N GLN A 52 10.44 4.90 0.03
CA GLN A 52 11.25 3.92 0.75
C GLN A 52 12.58 4.54 1.20
N SER A 53 13.28 5.25 0.32
CA SER A 53 14.54 5.92 0.69
C SER A 53 14.31 6.99 1.75
N GLY A 54 13.27 7.81 1.60
CA GLY A 54 12.92 8.82 2.60
C GLY A 54 12.54 8.21 3.96
N LEU A 55 11.84 7.08 3.98
CA LEU A 55 11.54 6.35 5.22
C LEU A 55 12.79 5.78 5.88
N SER A 56 13.76 5.29 5.10
CA SER A 56 15.05 4.83 5.62
C SER A 56 15.85 5.99 6.24
N GLU A 57 15.93 7.13 5.55
CA GLU A 57 16.59 8.34 6.08
C GLU A 57 15.95 8.84 7.38
N VAL A 58 14.60 8.85 7.44
CA VAL A 58 13.88 9.20 8.67
C VAL A 58 14.13 8.18 9.79
N GLN A 59 14.20 6.87 9.49
CA GLN A 59 14.55 5.85 10.48
C GLN A 59 16.00 5.95 10.98
N GLU A 60 16.93 6.46 10.17
CA GLU A 60 18.31 6.72 10.63
C GLU A 60 18.39 7.96 11.53
N LEU A 61 17.55 8.97 11.27
CA LEU A 61 17.47 10.19 12.08
C LEU A 61 16.78 9.98 13.44
N PHE A 62 15.90 8.99 13.56
CA PHE A 62 15.28 8.62 14.83
C PHE A 62 15.91 7.34 15.39
N PRO A 63 16.65 7.39 16.52
CA PRO A 63 17.19 6.18 17.13
C PRO A 63 16.03 5.25 17.46
N ARG A 64 16.13 3.98 17.05
CA ARG A 64 15.19 2.92 17.42
C ARG A 64 15.04 2.95 18.93
N THR A 65 13.91 3.47 19.43
CA THR A 65 13.52 3.24 20.82
C THR A 65 13.57 1.74 21.04
N PRO A 66 14.36 1.24 22.01
CA PRO A 66 14.49 -0.18 22.22
C PRO A 66 13.09 -0.75 22.42
N ALA A 67 12.79 -1.85 21.73
CA ALA A 67 11.53 -2.55 21.88
C ALA A 67 11.29 -2.78 23.38
N PRO A 68 10.12 -2.43 23.93
CA PRO A 68 9.84 -2.65 25.34
C PRO A 68 10.04 -4.14 25.63
N ALA A 69 10.87 -4.43 26.64
CA ALA A 69 11.23 -5.79 27.01
C ALA A 69 9.96 -6.66 27.17
N PRO A 70 9.99 -7.94 26.74
CA PRO A 70 8.82 -8.80 26.84
C PRO A 70 8.41 -8.90 28.32
N VAL A 71 7.26 -8.34 28.64
CA VAL A 71 6.65 -8.45 29.97
C VAL A 71 6.35 -9.93 30.18
N LYS A 72 7.09 -10.57 31.08
CA LYS A 72 6.79 -11.93 31.53
C LYS A 72 5.40 -11.89 32.18
N VAL A 73 4.38 -12.27 31.42
CA VAL A 73 3.04 -12.48 31.96
C VAL A 73 3.17 -13.60 33.00
N ALA A 74 2.97 -13.27 34.26
CA ALA A 74 2.92 -14.26 35.33
C ALA A 74 1.83 -15.28 34.98
N ALA A 75 2.22 -16.55 34.86
CA ALA A 75 1.29 -17.64 34.63
C ALA A 75 0.33 -17.71 35.83
N VAL A 76 -0.90 -17.25 35.63
CA VAL A 76 -1.98 -17.40 36.62
C VAL A 76 -2.28 -18.90 36.72
N PRO A 77 -2.21 -19.52 37.92
CA PRO A 77 -2.54 -20.92 38.06
C PRO A 77 -4.03 -21.13 37.72
N ARG A 78 -4.32 -22.06 36.81
CA ARG A 78 -5.69 -22.48 36.46
C ARG A 78 -6.38 -22.97 37.73
N LEU A 79 -7.28 -22.16 38.29
CA LEU A 79 -8.20 -22.58 39.35
C LEU A 79 -9.08 -23.72 38.79
N GLU A 80 -9.04 -24.87 39.48
CA GLU A 80 -9.81 -26.06 39.16
C GLU A 80 -11.32 -25.81 39.24
N LEU A 81 -11.92 -25.37 38.14
CA LEU A 81 -13.34 -25.62 37.89
C LEU A 81 -13.48 -27.10 37.60
N MET A 82 -13.86 -27.92 38.59
CA MET A 82 -14.63 -29.18 38.42
C MET A 82 -14.92 -29.85 39.77
N LYS A 83 -15.91 -29.37 40.55
CA LYS A 83 -16.67 -30.22 41.48
C LYS A 83 -18.17 -29.88 41.45
N LYS A 84 -18.85 -30.73 40.67
CA LYS A 84 -20.29 -31.06 40.47
C LYS A 84 -21.37 -30.39 41.36
N PRO A 85 -22.60 -30.22 40.82
CA PRO A 85 -23.75 -29.70 41.55
C PRO A 85 -24.24 -30.71 42.58
N ARG A 86 -24.48 -30.27 43.82
CA ARG A 86 -25.13 -31.08 44.85
C ARG A 86 -26.64 -30.86 44.73
N VAL A 87 -27.36 -31.92 44.36
CA VAL A 87 -28.83 -31.99 44.32
C VAL A 87 -29.37 -31.69 45.72
N LEU A 88 -30.31 -30.74 45.82
CA LEU A 88 -31.09 -30.46 47.03
C LEU A 88 -32.27 -31.43 47.08
N HIS A 89 -32.29 -32.30 48.08
CA HIS A 89 -33.51 -32.95 48.60
C HIS A 89 -33.70 -32.47 50.04
#